data_AF-A0ABD0JJH2-F1
#
_entry.id   AF-A0ABD0JJH2-F1
#
_cell.length_a   1.000
_cell.length_b   1.000
_cell.length_c   1.000
_cell.angle_alpha   90.00
_cell.angle_beta   90.00
_cell.angle_gamma   90.00
#
_symmetry.space_group_name_H-M   'P 1'
#
loop_
_entity.id
_entity.type
_entity.pdbx_description
1 polymer ?
#
loop_
_entity_poly.entity_id
_entity_poly.type
_entity_poly.pdbx_seq_one_letter_code
_entity_poly.pdbx_strand_id
1 'polypeptide(L)'
;SAVVDGRGLRAVYHHDAVYDARTQDWHVQIECQGLVSLGQPPVSIVWKTPSGAIVPSTTQHNGTFTLTLPNPPEDGLYTCLPDNTSASAGCSAAPLHDSASVRITGYDARFAIMDARMRELQRQNADLIHTVQTLTTHPVTATGQPLNWDLVQEVRNLTAQNRDLTSRLDSALQIINQQAHQLQNLTAEVDRIRGEQASMTTDIGLLKYLDGVPLRVGDRVKRGKDWDWQNQDGNPPGPGTVVAVPVDDNHPGWVKVHWDSGLTDVYRMGAQGMYDLTMA
;
A
#
# COMPACT_ATOMS: atom_id res chain seq x y z
N SER A 1 -16.64 25.53 2.84
CA SER A 1 -15.39 24.93 3.33
C SER A 1 -15.27 23.53 2.77
N ALA A 2 -14.12 23.18 2.20
CA ALA A 2 -13.87 21.80 1.78
C ALA A 2 -13.78 20.91 3.03
N VAL A 3 -14.45 19.77 3.00
CA VAL A 3 -14.47 18.79 4.09
C VAL A 3 -13.95 17.50 3.50
N VAL A 4 -12.83 17.01 4.06
CA VAL A 4 -12.38 15.64 3.84
C VAL A 4 -13.42 14.74 4.50
N ASP A 5 -13.80 13.64 3.85
CA ASP A 5 -14.61 12.61 4.50
C ASP A 5 -13.99 12.30 5.87
N GLY A 6 -14.78 12.03 6.90
CA GLY A 6 -14.28 11.72 8.25
C GLY A 6 -13.35 10.49 8.33
N ARG A 7 -13.04 9.89 7.16
CA ARG A 7 -12.15 8.75 6.90
C ARG A 7 -10.79 9.13 6.30
N GLY A 8 -10.56 10.39 5.96
CA GLY A 8 -9.31 10.87 5.37
C GLY A 8 -9.15 10.55 3.88
N LEU A 9 -8.09 11.07 3.27
CA LEU A 9 -7.68 10.76 1.90
C LEU A 9 -7.24 9.30 1.78
N ARG A 10 -7.48 8.71 0.60
CA ARG A 10 -7.06 7.34 0.27
C ARG A 10 -6.42 7.30 -1.11
N ALA A 11 -5.16 6.90 -1.15
CA ALA A 11 -4.41 6.67 -2.39
C ALA A 11 -4.51 5.20 -2.80
N VAL A 12 -4.78 4.94 -4.08
CA VAL A 12 -4.99 3.60 -4.64
C VAL A 12 -4.22 3.44 -5.95
N TYR A 13 -3.58 2.29 -6.13
CA TYR A 13 -2.98 1.89 -7.40
C TYR A 13 -3.93 0.97 -8.16
N HIS A 14 -4.23 1.31 -9.41
CA HIS A 14 -4.97 0.44 -10.30
C HIS A 14 -4.01 -0.50 -11.03
N HIS A 15 -4.34 -1.78 -11.02
CA HIS A 15 -3.52 -2.81 -11.66
C HIS A 15 -3.82 -2.94 -13.16
N ASP A 16 -4.85 -2.25 -13.66
CA ASP A 16 -5.18 -2.18 -15.07
C ASP A 16 -4.53 -0.96 -15.72
N ALA A 17 -3.81 -1.18 -16.82
CA ALA A 17 -3.27 -0.08 -17.61
C ALA A 17 -4.35 0.49 -18.56
N VAL A 18 -4.26 1.79 -18.83
CA VAL A 18 -5.16 2.54 -19.71
C VAL A 18 -4.37 3.05 -20.90
N TYR A 19 -4.97 2.96 -22.10
CA TYR A 19 -4.35 3.47 -23.33
C TYR A 19 -4.42 5.00 -23.38
N ASP A 20 -3.26 5.66 -23.54
CA ASP A 20 -3.16 7.10 -23.74
C ASP A 20 -2.89 7.39 -25.23
N ALA A 21 -3.88 7.99 -25.89
CA ALA A 21 -3.78 8.31 -27.31
C ALA A 21 -2.71 9.35 -27.65
N ARG A 22 -2.25 10.14 -26.67
CA ARG A 22 -1.22 11.18 -26.88
C ARG A 22 0.16 10.58 -27.00
N THR A 23 0.44 9.56 -26.18
CA THR A 23 1.70 8.81 -26.20
C THR A 23 1.64 7.60 -27.13
N GLN A 24 0.42 7.22 -27.58
CA GLN A 24 0.14 6.01 -28.33
C GLN A 24 0.60 4.74 -27.61
N ASP A 25 0.46 4.73 -26.28
CA ASP A 25 0.94 3.64 -25.44
C ASP A 25 0.06 3.46 -24.19
N TRP A 26 0.29 2.37 -23.48
CA TRP A 26 -0.41 2.02 -22.24
C TRP A 26 0.30 2.61 -21.02
N HIS A 27 -0.48 3.14 -20.09
CA HIS A 27 -0.02 3.79 -18.88
C HIS A 27 -0.82 3.31 -17.68
N VAL A 28 -0.18 3.24 -16.52
CA VAL A 28 -0.88 2.96 -15.26
C VAL A 28 -1.42 4.24 -14.64
N GLN A 29 -2.45 4.09 -13.80
CA GLN A 29 -3.09 5.20 -13.12
C GLN A 29 -3.12 4.98 -11.62
N ILE A 30 -2.97 6.07 -10.88
CA ILE A 30 -3.22 6.11 -9.43
C ILE A 30 -4.34 7.08 -9.13
N GLU A 31 -5.10 6.77 -8.09
CA GLU A 31 -6.24 7.55 -7.65
C GLU A 31 -6.08 8.02 -6.22
N CYS A 32 -6.56 9.23 -5.97
CA CYS A 32 -6.77 9.78 -4.65
C CYS A 32 -8.28 10.02 -4.47
N GLN A 33 -8.86 9.39 -3.45
CA GLN A 33 -10.27 9.43 -3.10
C GLN A 33 -10.45 9.99 -1.68
N GLY A 34 -11.67 10.41 -1.31
CA GLY A 34 -12.00 10.81 0.07
C GLY A 34 -12.34 12.29 0.28
N LEU A 35 -12.50 13.08 -0.78
CA LEU A 35 -12.98 14.47 -0.70
C LEU A 35 -14.48 14.54 -1.02
N VAL A 36 -15.28 14.99 -0.04
CA VAL A 36 -16.76 14.97 -0.13
C VAL A 36 -17.35 16.37 -0.37
N SER A 37 -16.55 17.45 -0.41
CA SER A 37 -17.08 18.80 -0.66
C SER A 37 -16.37 19.59 -1.78
N LEU A 38 -17.17 19.95 -2.78
CA LEU A 38 -16.94 21.00 -3.77
C LEU A 38 -17.02 22.38 -3.10
N GLY A 39 -15.92 22.79 -2.45
CA GLY A 39 -15.74 24.22 -2.19
C GLY A 39 -15.92 25.03 -3.49
N GLN A 40 -16.35 26.29 -3.39
CA GLN A 40 -16.20 27.25 -4.48
C GLN A 40 -15.02 28.16 -4.10
N PRO A 41 -13.89 28.10 -4.82
CA PRO A 41 -13.56 27.20 -5.93
C PRO A 41 -13.24 25.75 -5.47
N PRO A 42 -13.30 24.76 -6.37
CA PRO A 42 -13.07 23.35 -6.03
C PRO A 42 -11.61 23.10 -5.63
N VAL A 43 -11.41 22.24 -4.64
CA VAL A 43 -10.07 21.83 -4.20
C VAL A 43 -9.43 20.93 -5.25
N SER A 44 -8.19 21.26 -5.64
CA SER A 44 -7.34 20.41 -6.47
C SER A 44 -6.47 19.49 -5.61
N ILE A 45 -6.15 18.31 -6.16
CA ILE A 45 -5.15 17.40 -5.61
C ILE A 45 -3.90 17.44 -6.48
N VAL A 46 -2.74 17.60 -5.83
CA VAL A 46 -1.42 17.41 -6.43
C VAL A 46 -0.77 16.16 -5.86
N TRP A 47 0.17 15.62 -6.63
CA TRP A 47 0.92 14.42 -6.30
C TRP A 47 2.39 14.76 -6.14
N LYS A 48 2.97 14.31 -5.05
CA LYS A 48 4.42 14.26 -4.88
C LYS A 48 4.95 12.94 -5.44
N THR A 49 5.87 13.02 -6.40
CA THR A 49 6.55 11.86 -7.00
C THR A 49 7.66 11.34 -6.08
N PRO A 50 8.18 10.12 -6.32
CA PRO A 50 9.36 9.60 -5.63
C PRO A 50 10.59 10.50 -5.75
N SER A 51 10.81 11.12 -6.91
CA SER A 51 11.86 12.13 -7.14
C SER A 51 11.63 13.45 -6.40
N GLY A 52 10.45 13.66 -5.82
CA GLY A 52 10.08 14.84 -5.05
C GLY A 52 9.40 15.95 -5.86
N ALA A 53 9.14 15.72 -7.16
CA ALA A 53 8.40 16.66 -7.99
C ALA A 53 6.93 16.73 -7.57
N ILE A 54 6.30 17.90 -7.72
CA ILE A 54 4.87 18.10 -7.48
C ILE A 54 4.16 18.21 -8.83
N VAL A 55 3.24 17.29 -9.12
CA VAL A 55 2.50 17.22 -10.39
C VAL A 55 0.99 17.27 -10.15
N PRO A 56 0.21 17.98 -10.98
CA PRO A 56 -1.25 18.02 -10.84
C PRO A 56 -1.90 16.70 -11.27
N SER A 57 -3.08 16.41 -10.73
CA SER A 57 -3.89 15.27 -11.21
C SER A 57 -4.26 15.44 -12.69
N THR A 58 -4.23 14.36 -13.45
CA THR A 58 -4.56 14.34 -14.89
C THR A 58 -6.05 14.55 -15.14
N THR A 59 -6.90 13.90 -14.32
CA THR A 59 -8.36 13.99 -14.42
C THR A 59 -8.99 14.07 -13.03
N GLN A 60 -10.15 14.69 -12.96
CA GLN A 60 -10.96 14.79 -11.76
C GLN A 60 -12.41 14.45 -12.10
N HIS A 61 -12.98 13.46 -11.42
CA HIS A 61 -14.37 13.06 -11.63
C HIS A 61 -15.00 12.60 -10.31
N ASN A 62 -16.12 13.22 -9.92
CA ASN A 62 -16.91 12.85 -8.74
C ASN A 62 -16.10 12.68 -7.43
N GLY A 63 -15.13 13.57 -7.17
CA GLY A 63 -14.30 13.51 -5.95
C GLY A 63 -13.13 12.52 -6.01
N THR A 64 -12.95 11.84 -7.14
CA THR A 64 -11.77 11.03 -7.45
C THR A 64 -10.81 11.84 -8.31
N PHE A 65 -9.54 11.86 -7.91
CA PHE A 65 -8.46 12.54 -8.62
C PHE A 65 -7.46 11.50 -9.13
N THR A 66 -7.31 11.43 -10.45
CA THR A 66 -6.49 10.41 -11.10
C THR A 66 -5.23 11.04 -11.67
N LEU A 67 -4.08 10.40 -11.44
CA LEU A 67 -2.82 10.71 -12.11
C LEU A 67 -2.45 9.56 -13.05
N THR A 68 -2.30 9.86 -14.34
CA THR A 68 -1.70 8.94 -15.31
C THR A 68 -0.19 9.08 -15.24
N LEU A 69 0.50 7.98 -14.95
CA LEU A 69 1.94 7.98 -14.76
C LEU A 69 2.68 7.89 -16.09
N PRO A 70 3.90 8.44 -16.21
CA PRO A 70 4.75 8.16 -17.35
C PRO A 70 5.00 6.66 -17.49
N ASN A 71 5.28 6.21 -18.72
CA ASN A 71 5.67 4.84 -19.00
C ASN A 71 7.14 4.84 -19.47
N PRO A 72 8.09 4.31 -18.68
CA PRO A 72 7.91 3.66 -17.37
C PRO A 72 7.71 4.67 -16.21
N PRO A 73 7.00 4.29 -15.12
CA PRO A 73 6.85 5.15 -13.94
C PRO A 73 8.09 5.13 -13.05
N GLU A 74 8.25 6.13 -12.20
CA GLU A 74 9.27 6.11 -11.14
C GLU A 74 8.89 5.10 -10.06
N ASP A 75 9.86 4.31 -9.61
CA ASP A 75 9.70 3.38 -8.50
C ASP A 75 9.70 4.16 -7.18
N GLY A 76 8.70 3.94 -6.33
CA GLY A 76 8.70 4.50 -4.99
C GLY A 76 7.34 4.94 -4.47
N LEU A 77 7.37 5.93 -3.57
CA LEU A 77 6.22 6.42 -2.86
C LEU A 77 5.64 7.65 -3.57
N TYR A 78 4.39 7.54 -3.99
CA TYR A 78 3.59 8.64 -4.51
C TYR A 78 2.64 9.10 -3.42
N THR A 79 2.59 10.41 -3.17
CA THR A 79 1.74 10.98 -2.12
C THR A 79 0.78 11.99 -2.73
N CYS A 80 -0.53 11.78 -2.57
CA CYS A 80 -1.52 12.81 -2.90
C CYS A 80 -1.76 13.72 -1.71
N LEU A 81 -1.84 15.02 -2.00
CA LEU A 81 -2.12 16.06 -1.02
C LEU A 81 -3.01 17.16 -1.61
N PRO A 82 -3.80 17.86 -0.77
CA PRO A 82 -4.52 19.06 -1.16
C PRO A 82 -3.56 20.13 -1.66
N ASP A 83 -3.92 20.76 -2.77
CA ASP A 83 -3.18 21.88 -3.33
C ASP A 83 -3.46 23.17 -2.55
N ASN A 84 -2.55 23.53 -1.65
CA ASN A 84 -2.66 24.75 -0.83
C ASN A 84 -2.33 26.04 -1.61
N THR A 85 -1.97 25.97 -2.90
CA THR A 85 -1.78 27.14 -3.75
C THR A 85 -3.01 27.49 -4.59
N SER A 86 -4.01 26.60 -4.59
CA SER A 86 -5.29 26.81 -5.26
C SER A 86 -6.10 27.93 -4.60
N ALA A 87 -6.94 28.62 -5.39
CA ALA A 87 -7.79 29.73 -4.91
C ALA A 87 -8.73 29.33 -3.75
N SER A 88 -8.92 28.04 -3.49
CA SER A 88 -9.67 27.49 -2.35
C SER A 88 -8.92 27.51 -1.01
N ALA A 89 -7.58 27.56 -1.02
CA ALA A 89 -6.77 27.59 0.19
C ALA A 89 -6.86 28.92 0.95
N GLY A 90 -7.21 30.01 0.25
CA GLY A 90 -7.43 31.33 0.87
C GLY A 90 -8.71 31.44 1.71
N CYS A 91 -9.60 30.43 1.66
CA CYS A 91 -10.90 30.44 2.34
C CYS A 91 -10.99 29.53 3.57
N SER A 92 -9.91 28.84 3.97
CA SER A 92 -9.89 27.97 5.16
C SER A 92 -8.96 28.50 6.25
N ALA A 93 -9.46 28.60 7.48
CA ALA A 93 -8.70 29.08 8.65
C ALA A 93 -7.62 28.08 9.15
N ALA A 94 -7.50 26.91 8.53
CA ALA A 94 -6.46 25.92 8.79
C ALA A 94 -6.08 25.21 7.47
N PRO A 95 -4.79 24.86 7.25
CA PRO A 95 -4.39 24.04 6.12
C PRO A 95 -5.00 22.64 6.22
N LEU A 96 -5.52 22.11 5.11
CA LEU A 96 -5.91 20.70 5.01
C LEU A 96 -4.62 19.87 4.99
N HIS A 97 -4.22 19.35 6.15
CA HIS A 97 -2.98 18.58 6.34
C HIS A 97 -3.08 17.10 5.99
N ASP A 98 -4.20 16.68 5.39
CA ASP A 98 -4.40 15.27 5.08
C ASP A 98 -3.61 14.85 3.84
N SER A 99 -3.05 13.64 3.86
CA SER A 99 -2.29 13.10 2.75
C SER A 99 -2.37 11.58 2.74
N ALA A 100 -2.40 11.00 1.54
CA ALA A 100 -2.40 9.55 1.39
C ALA A 100 -1.30 9.16 0.42
N SER A 101 -0.65 8.02 0.71
CA SER A 101 0.45 7.54 -0.10
C SER A 101 0.21 6.13 -0.62
N VAL A 102 0.67 5.89 -1.84
CA VAL A 102 0.67 4.57 -2.47
C VAL A 102 2.08 4.28 -2.97
N ARG A 103 2.53 3.03 -2.76
CA ARG A 103 3.83 2.57 -3.25
C ARG A 103 3.63 1.85 -4.57
N ILE A 104 4.43 2.20 -5.56
CA ILE A 104 4.43 1.57 -6.87
C ILE A 104 5.82 1.02 -7.11
N THR A 105 5.90 -0.23 -7.55
CA THR A 105 7.16 -0.82 -8.00
C THR A 105 7.20 -0.89 -9.51
N GLY A 106 8.40 -0.90 -10.09
CA GLY A 106 8.56 -1.03 -11.54
C GLY A 106 7.99 -2.34 -12.06
N TYR A 107 7.92 -3.39 -11.24
CA TYR A 107 7.31 -4.66 -11.62
C TYR A 107 5.79 -4.57 -11.73
N ASP A 108 5.12 -3.94 -10.76
CA ASP A 108 3.65 -3.80 -10.76
C ASP A 108 3.17 -3.05 -12.01
N ALA A 109 3.86 -1.97 -12.35
CA ALA A 109 3.49 -1.15 -13.50
C ALA A 109 3.85 -1.81 -14.84
N ARG A 110 5.04 -2.41 -14.94
CA ARG A 110 5.43 -3.14 -16.17
C ARG A 110 4.51 -4.31 -16.43
N PHE A 111 4.08 -5.00 -15.38
CA PHE A 111 3.13 -6.11 -15.49
C PHE A 111 1.79 -5.63 -16.05
N ALA A 112 1.18 -4.61 -15.45
CA ALA A 112 -0.08 -4.02 -15.90
C ALA A 112 -0.03 -3.57 -17.38
N ILE A 113 1.05 -2.90 -17.77
CA ILE A 113 1.27 -2.41 -19.14
C ILE A 113 1.47 -3.57 -20.11
N MET A 114 2.26 -4.58 -19.73
CA MET A 114 2.53 -5.74 -20.58
C MET A 114 1.28 -6.59 -20.77
N ASP A 115 0.47 -6.78 -19.72
CA ASP A 115 -0.81 -7.48 -19.79
C ASP A 115 -1.78 -6.76 -20.73
N ALA A 116 -1.93 -5.43 -20.60
CA ALA A 116 -2.82 -4.66 -21.47
C ALA A 116 -2.40 -4.71 -22.95
N ARG A 117 -1.09 -4.58 -23.24
CA ARG A 117 -0.56 -4.75 -24.61
C ARG A 117 -0.82 -6.16 -25.16
N MET A 118 -0.67 -7.18 -24.32
CA MET A 118 -0.90 -8.56 -24.72
C MET A 118 -2.38 -8.80 -25.07
N ARG A 119 -3.30 -8.29 -24.24
CA ARG A 119 -4.75 -8.37 -24.51
C ARG A 119 -5.12 -7.70 -25.82
N GLU A 120 -4.56 -6.52 -26.11
CA GLU A 120 -4.82 -5.83 -27.38
C GLU A 120 -4.25 -6.61 -28.58
N LEU A 121 -3.06 -7.19 -28.45
CA LEU A 121 -2.49 -8.04 -29.49
C LEU A 121 -3.34 -9.29 -29.76
N GLN A 122 -3.84 -9.94 -28.70
CA GLN A 122 -4.77 -11.07 -28.82
C GLN A 122 -6.08 -10.67 -29.50
N ARG A 123 -6.62 -9.49 -29.16
CA ARG A 123 -7.82 -8.94 -29.78
C ARG A 123 -7.63 -8.73 -31.29
N GLN A 124 -6.53 -8.08 -31.68
CA GLN A 124 -6.19 -7.87 -33.10
C GLN A 124 -6.00 -9.20 -33.85
N ASN A 125 -5.38 -10.19 -33.21
CA ASN A 125 -5.21 -11.51 -33.80
C ASN A 125 -6.55 -12.24 -34.00
N ALA A 126 -7.50 -12.11 -33.05
CA ALA A 126 -8.84 -12.66 -33.18
C ALA A 126 -9.62 -12.01 -34.34
N ASP A 127 -9.51 -10.68 -34.48
CA ASP A 127 -10.11 -9.95 -35.61
C ASP A 127 -9.53 -10.43 -36.95
N LEU A 128 -8.20 -10.58 -37.04
CA LEU A 128 -7.52 -11.09 -38.23
C LEU A 128 -7.95 -12.52 -38.57
N ILE A 129 -8.04 -13.41 -37.56
CA ILE A 129 -8.54 -14.78 -37.72
C ILE A 129 -9.94 -14.76 -38.31
N HIS A 130 -10.83 -13.90 -37.80
CA HIS A 130 -12.19 -13.75 -38.30
C HIS A 130 -12.21 -13.27 -39.75
N THR A 131 -11.46 -12.22 -40.08
CA THR A 131 -11.33 -11.71 -41.46
C THR A 131 -10.84 -12.79 -42.43
N VAL A 132 -9.79 -13.54 -42.06
CA VAL A 132 -9.24 -14.62 -42.89
C VAL A 132 -10.26 -15.76 -43.05
N GLN A 133 -11.01 -16.10 -42.02
CA GLN A 133 -12.10 -17.08 -42.14
C GLN A 133 -13.14 -16.60 -43.15
N THR A 134 -13.61 -15.35 -43.06
CA THR A 134 -14.59 -14.81 -44.01
C THR A 134 -14.07 -14.89 -45.45
N LEU A 135 -12.84 -14.45 -45.71
CA LEU A 135 -12.23 -14.47 -47.04
C LEU A 135 -12.05 -15.89 -47.61
N THR A 136 -11.81 -16.88 -46.75
CA THR A 136 -11.61 -18.26 -47.17
C THR A 136 -12.91 -19.06 -47.31
N THR A 137 -14.06 -18.56 -46.83
CA THR A 137 -15.37 -19.24 -47.04
C THR A 137 -15.85 -19.16 -48.49
N HIS A 138 -15.63 -18.03 -49.15
CA HIS A 138 -15.96 -17.80 -50.57
C HIS A 138 -14.72 -17.30 -51.30
N PRO A 139 -13.78 -18.20 -51.67
CA PRO A 139 -12.46 -17.82 -52.12
C PRO A 139 -12.47 -17.38 -53.60
N VAL A 140 -12.91 -16.15 -53.83
CA VAL A 140 -12.92 -15.48 -55.14
C VAL A 140 -12.18 -14.14 -55.04
N THR A 141 -11.50 -13.77 -56.12
CA THR A 141 -10.85 -12.47 -56.31
C THR A 141 -11.90 -11.37 -56.49
N ALA A 142 -11.48 -10.10 -56.36
CA ALA A 142 -12.35 -8.94 -56.59
C ALA A 142 -12.94 -8.88 -58.02
N THR A 143 -12.33 -9.56 -58.98
CA THR A 143 -12.79 -9.71 -60.37
C THR A 143 -13.66 -10.95 -60.59
N GLY A 144 -13.94 -11.74 -59.54
CA GLY A 144 -14.80 -12.92 -59.58
C GLY A 144 -14.11 -14.24 -59.96
N GLN A 145 -12.78 -14.25 -60.15
CA GLN A 145 -12.02 -15.48 -60.43
C GLN A 145 -11.76 -16.27 -59.14
N PRO A 146 -11.91 -17.61 -59.13
CA PRO A 146 -11.62 -18.43 -57.95
C PRO A 146 -10.13 -18.38 -57.56
N LEU A 147 -9.84 -18.37 -56.25
CA LEU A 147 -8.48 -18.44 -55.73
C LEU A 147 -7.90 -19.85 -55.83
N ASN A 148 -6.57 -19.97 -55.75
CA ASN A 148 -5.87 -21.25 -55.67
C ASN A 148 -6.31 -22.02 -54.41
N TRP A 149 -6.87 -23.22 -54.61
CA TRP A 149 -7.48 -24.01 -53.55
C TRP A 149 -6.45 -24.56 -52.54
N ASP A 150 -5.25 -24.92 -53.01
CA ASP A 150 -4.17 -25.42 -52.14
C ASP A 150 -3.68 -24.32 -51.19
N LEU A 151 -3.52 -23.11 -51.72
CA LEU A 151 -3.16 -21.93 -50.92
C LEU A 151 -4.26 -21.59 -49.91
N VAL A 152 -5.53 -21.72 -50.28
CA VAL A 152 -6.67 -21.52 -49.37
C VAL A 152 -6.66 -22.55 -48.23
N GLN A 153 -6.31 -23.82 -48.51
CA GLN A 153 -6.16 -24.82 -47.45
C GLN A 153 -4.99 -24.54 -46.52
N GLU A 154 -3.85 -24.11 -47.07
CA GLU A 154 -2.70 -23.71 -46.27
C GLU A 154 -3.05 -22.56 -45.32
N VAL A 155 -3.72 -21.51 -45.83
CA VAL A 155 -4.20 -20.39 -45.03
C VAL A 155 -5.16 -20.86 -43.93
N ARG A 156 -6.10 -21.77 -44.24
CA ARG A 156 -7.02 -22.33 -43.22
C ARG A 156 -6.26 -23.11 -42.15
N ASN A 157 -5.26 -23.90 -42.53
CA ASN A 157 -4.43 -24.67 -41.62
C ASN A 157 -3.63 -23.73 -40.69
N LEU A 158 -2.94 -22.74 -41.26
CA LEU A 158 -2.22 -21.72 -40.49
C LEU A 158 -3.15 -20.94 -39.55
N THR A 159 -4.37 -20.61 -40.00
CA THR A 159 -5.38 -19.94 -39.16
C THR A 159 -5.80 -20.82 -37.99
N ALA A 160 -5.94 -22.13 -38.20
CA ALA A 160 -6.24 -23.07 -37.12
C ALA A 160 -5.08 -23.18 -36.12
N GLN A 161 -3.83 -23.24 -36.60
CA GLN A 161 -2.64 -23.22 -35.74
C GLN A 161 -2.54 -21.92 -34.93
N ASN A 162 -2.84 -20.77 -35.54
CA ASN A 162 -2.83 -19.47 -34.85
C ASN A 162 -3.91 -19.39 -33.76
N ARG A 163 -5.10 -19.97 -33.98
CA ARG A 163 -6.11 -20.12 -32.92
C ARG A 163 -5.63 -20.98 -31.76
N ASP A 164 -4.98 -22.11 -32.05
CA ASP A 164 -4.40 -22.98 -31.01
C ASP A 164 -3.34 -22.24 -30.18
N LEU A 165 -2.40 -21.56 -30.84
CA LEU A 165 -1.39 -20.73 -30.17
C LEU A 165 -2.02 -19.63 -29.31
N THR A 166 -3.08 -18.98 -29.79
CA THR A 166 -3.80 -17.95 -29.03
C THR A 166 -4.44 -18.53 -27.77
N SER A 167 -5.03 -19.73 -27.85
CA SER A 167 -5.60 -20.44 -26.70
C SER A 167 -4.53 -20.84 -25.67
N ARG A 168 -3.36 -21.30 -26.12
CA ARG A 168 -2.22 -21.60 -25.24
C ARG A 168 -1.71 -20.35 -24.52
N LEU A 169 -1.65 -19.22 -25.22
CA LEU A 169 -1.24 -17.95 -24.64
C LEU A 169 -2.24 -17.45 -23.59
N ASP A 170 -3.54 -17.56 -23.85
CA ASP A 170 -4.59 -17.23 -22.87
C ASP A 170 -4.47 -18.09 -21.61
N SER A 171 -4.27 -19.40 -21.77
CA SER A 171 -4.04 -20.32 -20.66
C SER A 171 -2.80 -19.94 -19.85
N ALA A 172 -1.71 -19.52 -20.51
CA ALA A 172 -0.49 -19.07 -19.84
C ALA A 172 -0.71 -17.76 -19.07
N LEU A 173 -1.46 -16.79 -19.63
CA LEU A 173 -1.80 -15.55 -18.93
C LEU A 173 -2.63 -15.80 -17.68
N GLN A 174 -3.60 -16.72 -17.74
CA GLN A 174 -4.38 -17.12 -16.56
C GLN A 174 -3.48 -17.68 -15.45
N ILE A 175 -2.48 -18.50 -15.79
CA ILE A 175 -1.51 -19.04 -14.83
C ILE A 175 -0.69 -17.91 -14.20
N ILE A 176 -0.20 -16.96 -15.01
CA ILE A 176 0.60 -15.83 -14.52
C ILE A 176 -0.22 -14.96 -13.57
N ASN A 177 -1.46 -14.63 -13.92
CA ASN A 177 -2.37 -13.86 -13.05
C ASN A 177 -2.64 -14.58 -11.73
N GLN A 178 -2.85 -15.90 -11.77
CA GLN A 178 -3.04 -16.71 -10.57
C GLN A 178 -1.78 -16.69 -9.68
N GLN A 179 -0.58 -16.78 -10.27
CA GLN A 179 0.69 -16.69 -9.54
C GLN A 179 0.91 -15.30 -8.95
N ALA A 180 0.55 -14.24 -9.66
CA ALA A 180 0.66 -12.86 -9.15
C ALA A 180 -0.18 -12.65 -7.88
N HIS A 181 -1.43 -13.16 -7.85
CA HIS A 181 -2.27 -13.11 -6.65
C HIS A 181 -1.70 -13.93 -5.49
N GLN A 182 -1.11 -15.10 -5.77
CA GLN A 182 -0.43 -15.89 -4.73
C GLN A 182 0.77 -15.15 -4.14
N LEU A 183 1.56 -14.47 -4.98
CA LEU A 183 2.68 -13.64 -4.52
C LEU A 183 2.22 -12.46 -3.67
N GLN A 184 1.11 -11.81 -4.01
CA GLN A 184 0.52 -10.73 -3.20
C GLN A 184 0.12 -11.22 -1.80
N ASN A 185 -0.57 -12.35 -1.71
CA ASN A 185 -0.95 -12.94 -0.42
C ASN A 185 0.28 -13.31 0.42
N LEU A 186 1.30 -13.89 -0.20
CA LEU A 186 2.53 -14.25 0.50
C LEU A 186 3.28 -13.01 0.99
N THR A 187 3.28 -11.93 0.20
CA THR A 187 3.91 -10.66 0.59
C THR A 187 3.23 -10.06 1.81
N ALA A 188 1.89 -10.01 1.82
CA ALA A 188 1.12 -9.52 2.97
C ALA A 188 1.38 -10.35 4.24
N GLU A 189 1.52 -11.67 4.09
CA GLU A 189 1.83 -12.56 5.19
C GLU A 189 3.25 -12.36 5.73
N VAL A 190 4.23 -12.14 4.85
CA VAL A 190 5.60 -11.79 5.25
C VAL A 190 5.63 -10.48 6.03
N ASP A 191 4.87 -9.46 5.61
CA ASP A 191 4.81 -8.19 6.32
C ASP A 191 4.12 -8.31 7.68
N ARG A 192 3.07 -9.14 7.79
CA ARG A 192 2.44 -9.50 9.08
C ARG A 192 3.46 -10.15 10.03
N ILE A 193 4.17 -11.17 9.56
CA ILE A 193 5.17 -11.90 10.36
C ILE A 193 6.31 -10.97 10.78
N ARG A 194 6.80 -10.09 9.90
CA ARG A 194 7.82 -9.10 10.24
C ARG A 194 7.35 -8.15 11.34
N GLY A 195 6.09 -7.72 11.30
CA GLY A 195 5.49 -6.91 12.37
C GLY A 195 5.47 -7.64 13.71
N GLU A 196 5.04 -8.90 13.72
CA GLU A 196 5.04 -9.76 14.93
C GLU A 196 6.45 -9.98 15.46
N GLN A 197 7.42 -10.26 14.58
CA GLN A 197 8.82 -10.44 14.94
C GLN A 197 9.42 -9.16 15.54
N ALA A 198 9.08 -7.98 15.01
CA ALA A 198 9.53 -6.70 15.56
C ALA A 198 8.96 -6.47 16.97
N SER A 199 7.69 -6.81 17.20
CA SER A 199 7.07 -6.76 18.54
C SER A 199 7.75 -7.73 19.51
N MET A 200 7.99 -8.98 19.11
CA MET A 200 8.66 -9.98 19.93
C MET A 200 10.10 -9.58 20.28
N THR A 201 10.84 -9.01 19.32
CA THR A 201 12.20 -8.53 19.54
C THR A 201 12.23 -7.41 20.59
N THR A 202 11.23 -6.55 20.57
CA THR A 202 11.04 -5.49 21.57
C THR A 202 10.78 -6.08 22.96
N ASP A 203 9.85 -7.04 23.08
CA ASP A 203 9.52 -7.73 24.33
C ASP A 203 10.73 -8.48 24.92
N ILE A 204 11.52 -9.17 24.09
CA ILE A 204 12.76 -9.85 24.52
C ILE A 204 13.79 -8.83 25.03
N GLY A 205 13.94 -7.69 24.33
CA GLY A 205 14.80 -6.60 24.75
C GLY A 205 14.42 -6.08 26.14
N LEU A 206 13.13 -5.92 26.42
CA LEU A 206 12.62 -5.50 27.73
C LEU A 206 12.89 -6.54 28.83
N LEU A 207 12.66 -7.82 28.55
CA LEU A 207 12.91 -8.90 29.51
C LEU A 207 14.39 -9.01 29.90
N LYS A 208 15.31 -8.73 28.97
CA LYS A 208 16.75 -8.67 29.26
C LYS A 208 17.08 -7.63 30.34
N TYR A 209 16.38 -6.49 30.33
CA TYR A 209 16.60 -5.44 31.30
C TYR A 209 16.02 -5.76 32.68
N LEU A 210 14.97 -6.57 32.74
CA LEU A 210 14.25 -6.83 33.98
C LEU A 210 14.57 -8.18 34.64
N ASP A 211 15.73 -8.77 34.33
CA ASP A 211 16.15 -10.09 34.84
C ASP A 211 15.05 -11.17 34.65
N GLY A 212 14.34 -11.12 33.52
CA GLY A 212 13.26 -12.04 33.18
C GLY A 212 11.89 -11.73 33.78
N VAL A 213 11.71 -10.61 34.51
CA VAL A 213 10.39 -10.19 35.01
C VAL A 213 9.58 -9.52 33.88
N PRO A 214 8.38 -10.05 33.54
CA PRO A 214 7.56 -9.51 32.46
C PRO A 214 6.74 -8.30 32.95
N LEU A 215 7.40 -7.16 33.11
CA LEU A 215 6.77 -5.90 33.54
C LEU A 215 6.64 -4.94 32.35
N ARG A 216 5.46 -4.34 32.16
CA ARG A 216 5.11 -3.51 30.99
C ARG A 216 4.59 -2.13 31.43
N VAL A 217 4.68 -1.15 30.53
CA VAL A 217 4.01 0.15 30.72
C VAL A 217 2.50 -0.08 30.84
N GLY A 218 1.89 0.53 31.86
CA GLY A 218 0.48 0.35 32.22
C GLY A 218 0.23 -0.67 33.33
N ASP A 219 1.20 -1.53 33.66
CA ASP A 219 1.03 -2.50 34.74
C ASP A 219 0.86 -1.81 36.09
N ARG A 220 0.03 -2.42 36.94
CA ARG A 220 -0.23 -1.95 38.30
C ARG A 220 0.72 -2.63 39.26
N VAL A 221 1.43 -1.82 40.05
CA VAL A 221 2.49 -2.27 40.94
C VAL A 221 2.29 -1.73 42.36
N LYS A 222 2.89 -2.42 43.32
CA LYS A 222 3.04 -2.00 44.72
C LYS A 222 4.47 -2.26 45.19
N ARG A 223 4.84 -1.74 46.37
CA ARG A 223 6.14 -2.04 46.98
C ARG A 223 6.42 -3.56 47.04
N GLY A 224 7.62 -3.94 46.62
CA GLY A 224 8.12 -5.31 46.51
C GLY A 224 9.02 -5.72 47.68
N LYS A 225 9.75 -6.83 47.50
CA LYS A 225 10.53 -7.46 48.59
C LYS A 225 11.75 -6.65 49.03
N ASP A 226 12.36 -5.89 48.10
CA ASP A 226 13.60 -5.15 48.35
C ASP A 226 13.38 -3.65 48.56
N TRP A 227 12.12 -3.23 48.73
CA TRP A 227 11.73 -1.83 48.88
C TRP A 227 12.44 -1.14 50.05
N ASP A 228 13.17 -0.06 49.75
CA ASP A 228 13.88 0.79 50.72
C ASP A 228 13.51 2.28 50.59
N TRP A 229 12.38 2.56 49.93
CA TRP A 229 11.98 3.91 49.49
C TRP A 229 10.91 4.55 50.39
N GLN A 230 10.95 4.22 51.69
CA GLN A 230 10.06 4.80 52.70
C GLN A 230 8.57 4.68 52.32
N ASN A 231 7.81 5.78 52.37
CA ASN A 231 6.37 5.84 52.04
C ASN A 231 6.10 6.59 50.72
N GLN A 232 7.01 6.47 49.75
CA GLN A 232 6.86 7.07 48.43
C GLN A 232 5.63 6.57 47.66
N ASP A 233 5.18 5.35 47.95
CA ASP A 233 3.94 4.74 47.45
C ASP A 233 2.68 5.16 48.26
N GLY A 234 2.82 6.08 49.23
CA GLY A 234 1.70 6.66 49.98
C GLY A 234 1.61 6.24 51.45
N ASN A 235 0.68 6.88 52.17
CA ASN A 235 0.32 6.54 53.56
C ASN A 235 -1.21 6.62 53.74
N PRO A 236 -1.94 5.49 53.81
CA PRO A 236 -1.43 4.12 53.75
C PRO A 236 -0.80 3.79 52.37
N PRO A 237 0.09 2.79 52.29
CA PRO A 237 0.71 2.37 51.04
C PRO A 237 -0.33 2.03 49.97
N GLY A 238 -0.14 2.55 48.77
CA GLY A 238 -1.06 2.41 47.66
C GLY A 238 -0.39 1.88 46.39
N PRO A 239 -1.19 1.45 45.40
CA PRO A 239 -0.67 1.01 44.11
C PRO A 239 -0.21 2.19 43.24
N GLY A 240 0.57 1.87 42.22
CA GLY A 240 1.02 2.79 41.18
C GLY A 240 0.94 2.16 39.79
N THR A 241 1.07 2.97 38.76
CA THR A 241 1.10 2.57 37.35
C THR A 241 2.52 2.72 36.80
N VAL A 242 3.00 1.68 36.13
CA VAL A 242 4.28 1.74 35.42
C VAL A 242 4.16 2.65 34.20
N VAL A 243 5.05 3.61 34.06
CA VAL A 243 5.04 4.60 32.98
C VAL A 243 6.25 4.50 32.04
N ALA A 244 7.32 3.79 32.42
CA ALA A 244 8.45 3.49 31.53
C ALA A 244 9.20 2.21 31.98
N VAL A 245 9.59 1.37 31.00
CA VAL A 245 10.38 0.14 31.17
C VAL A 245 11.30 -0.04 29.95
N PRO A 246 12.64 -0.15 30.13
CA PRO A 246 13.39 0.48 31.22
C PRO A 246 13.21 2.01 31.18
N VAL A 247 13.74 2.73 32.17
CA VAL A 247 13.74 4.20 32.16
C VAL A 247 14.43 4.76 30.91
N ASP A 248 15.58 4.19 30.55
CA ASP A 248 16.34 4.43 29.33
C ASP A 248 17.40 3.30 29.12
N ASP A 249 18.13 3.34 28.00
CA ASP A 249 19.15 2.34 27.65
C ASP A 249 20.37 2.33 28.60
N ASN A 250 20.62 3.41 29.35
CA ASN A 250 21.77 3.53 30.26
C ASN A 250 21.44 3.06 31.68
N HIS A 251 20.16 2.87 32.01
CA HIS A 251 19.67 2.42 33.32
C HIS A 251 18.92 1.08 33.19
N PRO A 252 19.61 -0.01 32.78
CA PRO A 252 19.00 -1.34 32.69
C PRO A 252 18.46 -1.77 34.06
N GLY A 253 17.27 -2.35 34.08
CA GLY A 253 16.65 -2.86 35.32
C GLY A 253 16.04 -1.80 36.22
N TRP A 254 15.83 -0.58 35.73
CA TRP A 254 15.06 0.46 36.41
C TRP A 254 13.73 0.71 35.71
N VAL A 255 12.68 0.91 36.51
CA VAL A 255 11.29 1.09 36.05
C VAL A 255 10.74 2.38 36.64
N LYS A 256 10.09 3.21 35.82
CA LYS A 256 9.43 4.43 36.29
C LYS A 256 7.97 4.14 36.65
N VAL A 257 7.53 4.59 37.82
CA VAL A 257 6.17 4.39 38.32
C VAL A 257 5.56 5.74 38.69
N HIS A 258 4.29 5.94 38.31
CA HIS A 258 3.42 6.99 38.81
C HIS A 258 2.49 6.40 39.86
N TRP A 259 2.71 6.73 41.13
CA TRP A 259 1.88 6.29 42.25
C TRP A 259 0.53 7.01 42.27
N ASP A 260 -0.52 6.35 42.74
CA ASP A 260 -1.84 6.96 42.89
C ASP A 260 -1.84 8.11 43.91
N SER A 261 -0.86 8.13 44.81
CA SER A 261 -0.59 9.24 45.73
C SER A 261 -0.09 10.51 45.03
N GLY A 262 0.26 10.43 43.74
CA GLY A 262 0.72 11.51 42.88
C GLY A 262 2.24 11.59 42.67
N LEU A 263 3.04 10.82 43.43
CA LEU A 263 4.49 10.78 43.25
C LEU A 263 4.86 10.00 41.98
N THR A 264 5.86 10.48 41.23
CA THR A 264 6.47 9.71 40.14
C THR A 264 7.95 9.55 40.40
N ASP A 265 8.44 8.31 40.46
CA ASP A 265 9.86 8.04 40.66
C ASP A 265 10.29 6.72 39.97
N VAL A 266 11.57 6.37 40.08
CA VAL A 266 12.18 5.18 39.46
C VAL A 266 12.62 4.16 40.51
N TYR A 267 12.40 2.89 40.22
CA TYR A 267 12.60 1.78 41.16
C TYR A 267 13.31 0.61 40.49
N ARG A 268 14.03 -0.21 41.27
CA ARG A 268 14.80 -1.34 40.75
C ARG A 268 13.91 -2.54 40.49
N MET A 269 14.06 -3.12 39.31
CA MET A 269 13.47 -4.38 38.88
C MET A 269 14.52 -5.14 38.06
N GLY A 270 15.49 -5.75 38.76
CA GLY A 270 16.65 -6.44 38.18
C GLY A 270 17.95 -5.64 38.28
N ALA A 271 17.88 -4.31 38.43
CA ALA A 271 19.06 -3.50 38.73
C ALA A 271 19.68 -3.92 40.07
N GLN A 272 20.98 -4.23 40.06
CA GLN A 272 21.71 -4.72 41.23
C GLN A 272 21.13 -6.02 41.83
N GLY A 273 20.32 -6.78 41.08
CA GLY A 273 19.61 -7.95 41.58
C GLY A 273 18.47 -7.63 42.56
N MET A 274 18.00 -6.38 42.60
CA MET A 274 16.96 -5.90 43.52
C MET A 274 15.62 -5.74 42.80
N TYR A 275 14.54 -5.97 43.56
CA TYR A 275 13.15 -6.03 43.14
C TYR A 275 12.30 -5.20 44.10
N ASP A 276 12.31 -3.89 43.88
CA ASP A 276 11.61 -2.90 44.68
C ASP A 276 10.09 -2.91 44.39
N LEU A 277 9.64 -3.51 43.28
CA LEU A 277 8.22 -3.56 42.90
C LEU A 277 7.73 -5.00 42.77
N THR A 278 6.41 -5.17 42.94
CA THR A 278 5.69 -6.40 42.59
C THR A 278 4.32 -6.03 42.00
N MET A 279 3.70 -6.95 41.26
CA MET A 279 2.33 -6.75 40.77
C MET A 279 1.37 -6.46 41.93
N ALA A 280 0.51 -5.45 41.74
CA ALA A 280 -0.48 -5.00 42.74
C ALA A 280 -1.59 -6.03 42.96
#